data_AF-A0A7C9AJH9-F1
#
_entry.id   AF-A0A7C9AJH9-F1
#
_cell.length_a   1.000
_cell.length_b   1.000
_cell.length_c   1.000
_cell.angle_alpha   90.00
_cell.angle_beta   90.00
_cell.angle_gamma   90.00
#
_symmetry.space_group_name_H-M   'P 1'
#
loop_
_entity.id
_entity.type
_entity.pdbx_description
1 polymer ?
#
loop_
_entity_poly.entity_id
_entity_poly.type
_entity_poly.pdbx_seq_one_letter_code
_entity_poly.pdbx_strand_id
1 'polypeptide(L)'
;ILLRLDYEAISAAWATQSQGSPWIDGRRPEIDPDNCWPHFMGTSGTELQYPLFGEHRMGGHGVMGDGGREARVSRYREKRRTRLFAKKIRYEVRKLNAEKRPRMKGRFVKRSSFAPPTATAFPVLSK
;
A
#
# COMPACT_ATOMS: atom_id res chain seq x y z
N ILE A 1 34.32 13.70 20.71
CA ILE A 1 33.75 12.52 21.39
C ILE A 1 33.55 11.46 20.30
N LEU A 2 34.45 10.50 20.18
CA LEU A 2 34.34 9.41 19.21
C LEU A 2 33.58 8.26 19.87
N LEU A 3 32.36 8.00 19.41
CA LEU A 3 31.57 6.85 19.83
C LEU A 3 32.16 5.60 19.18
N ARG A 4 32.96 4.84 19.94
CA ARG A 4 33.53 3.57 19.51
C ARG A 4 32.53 2.47 19.89
N LEU A 5 31.85 1.90 18.89
CA LEU A 5 30.97 0.74 19.07
C LEU A 5 31.82 -0.46 19.46
N ASP A 6 31.56 -1.02 20.64
CA ASP A 6 32.19 -2.24 21.13
C ASP A 6 31.42 -3.45 20.57
N TYR A 7 31.91 -3.97 19.45
CA TYR A 7 31.32 -5.12 18.75
C TYR A 7 31.35 -6.40 19.58
N GLU A 8 32.32 -6.55 20.48
CA GLU A 8 32.45 -7.73 21.33
C GLU A 8 31.38 -7.72 22.43
N ALA A 9 31.16 -6.55 23.04
CA ALA A 9 30.08 -6.38 24.02
C ALA A 9 28.68 -6.61 23.41
N ILE A 10 28.45 -6.13 22.18
CA ILE A 10 27.18 -6.31 21.47
C ILE A 10 26.95 -7.80 21.14
N SER A 11 27.99 -8.49 20.67
CA SER A 11 27.93 -9.93 20.33
C SER A 11 27.66 -10.80 21.55
N ALA A 12 28.31 -10.50 22.68
CA ALA A 12 28.13 -11.25 23.92
C ALA A 12 26.71 -11.09 24.51
N ALA A 13 26.13 -9.88 24.43
CA ALA A 13 24.76 -9.62 24.88
C ALA A 13 23.72 -10.36 24.03
N TRP A 14 23.93 -10.41 22.70
CA TRP A 14 23.09 -11.20 21.79
C TRP A 14 23.18 -12.70 22.06
N ALA A 15 24.36 -13.21 22.42
CA ALA A 15 24.56 -14.62 22.76
C ALA A 15 23.98 -15.01 24.14
N THR A 16 23.87 -14.09 25.10
CA THR A 16 23.24 -14.37 26.41
C THR A 16 21.72 -14.22 26.37
N GLN A 17 21.20 -13.36 25.49
CA GLN A 17 19.76 -13.27 25.22
C GLN A 17 19.23 -14.44 24.38
N SER A 18 20.10 -15.31 23.88
CA SER A 18 19.73 -16.54 23.16
C SER A 18 19.30 -17.68 24.09
N GLN A 19 18.43 -17.40 25.05
CA GLN A 19 17.46 -18.41 25.51
C GLN A 19 16.45 -18.66 24.37
N GLY A 20 16.94 -19.05 23.19
CA GLY A 20 16.18 -19.23 21.96
C GLY A 20 15.48 -17.96 21.48
N SER A 21 15.57 -17.66 20.19
CA SER A 21 14.41 -16.98 19.60
C SER A 21 13.23 -17.96 19.73
N PRO A 22 12.02 -17.55 20.16
CA PRO A 22 10.84 -18.43 20.20
C PRO A 22 10.52 -19.11 18.86
N TRP A 23 11.17 -18.67 17.79
CA TRP A 23 11.02 -19.14 16.43
C TRP A 23 12.15 -20.07 15.97
N ILE A 24 13.22 -20.25 16.76
CA ILE A 24 14.41 -21.03 16.38
C ILE A 24 14.36 -22.47 16.92
N ASP A 25 13.82 -22.70 18.11
CA ASP A 25 13.89 -24.02 18.77
C ASP A 25 12.84 -25.03 18.28
N GLY A 26 12.11 -24.73 17.19
CA GLY A 26 11.04 -25.60 16.66
C GLY A 26 9.81 -25.73 17.56
N ARG A 27 9.86 -25.23 18.80
CA ARG A 27 8.72 -25.03 19.69
C ARG A 27 7.88 -23.84 19.19
N ARG A 28 6.84 -24.13 18.42
CA ARG A 28 5.80 -23.13 18.10
C ARG A 28 5.19 -22.63 19.42
N PRO A 29 5.18 -21.31 19.70
CA PRO A 29 4.46 -20.80 20.85
C PRO A 29 2.98 -21.19 20.74
N GLU A 30 2.41 -21.75 21.81
CA GLU A 30 0.97 -21.99 21.92
C GLU A 30 0.27 -20.64 21.96
N ILE A 31 -0.11 -20.16 20.78
CA ILE A 31 -1.00 -19.03 20.64
C ILE A 31 -2.40 -19.60 20.85
N ASP A 32 -2.93 -19.41 22.06
CA ASP A 32 -4.32 -19.69 22.37
C ASP A 32 -5.21 -18.84 21.43
N PRO A 33 -6.00 -19.46 20.53
CA PRO A 33 -6.85 -18.74 19.61
C PRO A 33 -7.97 -17.95 20.30
N ASP A 34 -8.29 -18.25 21.56
CA ASP A 34 -9.30 -17.53 22.34
C ASP A 34 -8.75 -16.25 22.99
N ASN A 35 -7.42 -16.07 23.03
CA ASN A 35 -6.74 -14.87 23.51
C ASN A 35 -6.24 -13.97 22.37
N CYS A 36 -7.06 -13.88 21.32
CA CYS A 36 -6.82 -13.03 20.16
C CYS A 36 -6.81 -11.54 20.59
N TRP A 37 -5.58 -11.05 20.81
CA TRP A 37 -5.12 -9.67 21.01
C TRP A 37 -5.35 -9.06 22.40
N PRO A 38 -4.29 -8.94 23.25
CA PRO A 38 -4.33 -7.94 24.31
C PRO A 38 -4.41 -6.56 23.66
N HIS A 39 -5.40 -5.79 24.10
CA HIS A 39 -5.60 -4.35 23.84
C HIS A 39 -4.29 -3.57 23.60
N PHE A 40 -3.81 -3.53 22.36
CA PHE A 40 -2.76 -2.61 21.92
C PHE A 40 -3.30 -1.57 20.92
N MET A 41 -4.58 -1.20 21.05
CA MET A 41 -5.04 0.10 20.61
C MET A 41 -5.87 0.76 21.71
N GLY A 42 -5.22 1.69 22.41
CA GLY A 42 -5.82 2.95 22.85
C GLY A 42 -7.04 2.86 23.76
N THR A 43 -6.82 2.61 25.04
CA THR A 43 -7.64 3.23 26.08
C THR A 43 -7.35 4.73 26.09
N SER A 44 -8.12 5.51 25.33
CA SER A 44 -8.40 6.90 25.63
C SER A 44 -9.87 7.14 25.32
N GLY A 45 -10.70 6.91 26.33
CA GLY A 45 -12.09 7.34 26.30
C GLY A 45 -12.14 8.86 26.26
N THR A 46 -12.77 9.41 25.23
CA THR A 46 -13.48 10.68 25.33
C THR A 46 -14.67 10.59 24.39
N GLU A 47 -15.84 10.83 24.96
CA GLU A 47 -17.16 10.74 24.38
C GLU A 47 -17.30 11.51 23.06
N LEU A 48 -17.84 10.85 22.03
CA LEU A 48 -18.76 11.50 21.10
C LEU A 48 -19.90 10.53 20.80
N GLN A 49 -20.97 10.68 21.57
CA GLN A 49 -22.27 10.08 21.33
C GLN A 49 -22.92 10.78 20.13
N TYR A 50 -22.96 10.14 18.97
CA TYR A 50 -23.85 10.51 17.87
C TYR A 50 -25.03 9.53 17.85
N PRO A 51 -26.28 9.96 18.12
CA PRO A 51 -27.44 9.10 18.04
C PRO A 51 -28.17 9.35 16.72
N LEU A 52 -28.01 8.49 15.71
CA LEU A 52 -29.00 8.41 14.63
C LEU A 52 -28.89 7.15 13.76
N PHE A 53 -30.02 6.43 13.71
CA PHE A 53 -30.40 5.33 12.81
C PHE A 53 -29.93 3.91 13.11
N GLY A 54 -30.90 3.11 13.59
CA GLY A 54 -31.07 1.71 13.20
C GLY A 54 -30.58 0.67 14.20
N GLU A 55 -31.52 0.02 14.89
CA GLU A 55 -31.30 -1.27 15.51
C GLU A 55 -30.75 -2.27 14.48
N HIS A 56 -29.43 -2.48 14.49
CA HIS A 56 -28.79 -3.68 13.98
C HIS A 56 -27.73 -4.09 15.02
N ARG A 57 -28.22 -4.61 16.13
CA ARG A 57 -27.42 -5.42 17.04
C ARG A 57 -27.00 -6.67 16.27
N MET A 58 -25.71 -6.75 15.92
CA MET A 58 -24.86 -7.93 15.71
C MET A 58 -23.73 -7.53 14.75
N GLY A 59 -22.83 -6.67 15.24
CA GLY A 59 -21.43 -6.64 14.80
C GLY A 59 -20.70 -7.88 15.32
N GLY A 60 -21.24 -9.05 14.99
CA GLY A 60 -20.60 -10.34 15.21
C GLY A 60 -19.61 -10.54 14.08
N HIS A 61 -18.33 -10.59 14.44
CA HIS A 61 -17.29 -11.24 13.67
C HIS A 61 -17.90 -12.39 12.85
N GLY A 62 -17.79 -12.32 11.52
CA GLY A 62 -18.48 -13.20 10.58
C GLY A 62 -18.10 -14.66 10.76
N VAL A 63 -18.70 -15.32 11.74
CA VAL A 63 -18.72 -16.76 11.94
C VAL A 63 -19.89 -17.29 11.11
N MET A 64 -19.73 -17.25 9.79
CA MET A 64 -20.44 -18.15 8.89
C MET A 64 -19.38 -19.03 8.26
N GLY A 65 -19.30 -20.26 8.77
CA GLY A 65 -18.33 -21.28 8.37
C GLY A 65 -18.31 -21.50 6.87
N ASP A 66 -17.13 -21.82 6.34
CA ASP A 66 -16.84 -22.48 5.05
C ASP A 66 -17.69 -22.12 3.81
N GLY A 67 -18.37 -20.96 3.80
CA GLY A 67 -19.10 -20.43 2.64
C GLY A 67 -18.51 -19.12 2.18
N GLY A 68 -18.08 -18.27 3.12
CA GLY A 68 -17.45 -16.99 2.83
C GLY A 68 -16.02 -17.11 2.26
N ARG A 69 -15.29 -18.16 2.61
CA ARG A 69 -13.96 -18.42 2.04
C ARG A 69 -14.12 -19.02 0.64
N GLU A 70 -15.05 -19.93 0.46
CA GLU A 70 -15.28 -20.71 -0.75
C GLU A 70 -15.78 -19.78 -1.86
N ALA A 71 -16.67 -18.84 -1.52
CA ALA A 71 -17.11 -17.76 -2.41
C ALA A 71 -15.93 -16.83 -2.82
N ARG A 72 -15.09 -16.40 -1.88
CA ARG A 72 -13.92 -15.54 -2.17
C ARG A 72 -12.91 -16.25 -3.06
N VAL A 73 -12.60 -17.53 -2.77
CA VAL A 73 -11.66 -18.36 -3.54
C VAL A 73 -12.19 -18.59 -4.95
N SER A 74 -13.49 -18.88 -5.10
CA SER A 74 -14.11 -19.06 -6.41
C SER A 74 -14.02 -17.78 -7.26
N ARG A 75 -14.37 -16.62 -6.69
CA ARG A 75 -14.20 -15.32 -7.36
C ARG A 75 -12.75 -15.04 -7.74
N TYR A 76 -11.79 -15.41 -6.88
CA TYR A 76 -10.37 -15.29 -7.18
C TYR A 76 -9.95 -16.16 -8.38
N ARG A 77 -10.35 -17.44 -8.40
CA ARG A 77 -10.03 -18.38 -9.48
C ARG A 77 -10.60 -17.91 -10.81
N GLU A 78 -11.86 -17.47 -10.83
CA GLU A 78 -12.50 -16.90 -12.02
C GLU A 78 -11.78 -15.63 -12.50
N LYS A 79 -11.51 -14.67 -11.60
CA LYS A 79 -10.75 -13.47 -11.93
C LYS A 79 -9.35 -13.79 -12.45
N ARG A 80 -8.70 -14.83 -11.94
CA ARG A 80 -7.37 -15.28 -12.40
C ARG A 80 -7.43 -15.84 -13.82
N ARG A 81 -8.45 -16.66 -14.13
CA ARG A 81 -8.66 -17.22 -15.47
C ARG A 81 -8.88 -16.14 -16.53
N THR A 82 -9.53 -15.03 -16.16
CA THR A 82 -9.88 -13.93 -17.09
C THR A 82 -8.88 -12.77 -17.08
N ARG A 83 -7.69 -12.93 -16.52
CA ARG A 83 -6.65 -11.88 -16.56
C ARG A 83 -6.19 -11.63 -18.00
N LEU A 84 -6.19 -10.36 -18.41
CA LEU A 84 -5.61 -9.93 -19.67
C LEU A 84 -4.12 -9.64 -19.46
N PHE A 85 -3.25 -10.45 -20.06
CA PHE A 85 -1.79 -10.25 -20.02
C PHE A 85 -1.29 -9.32 -21.13
N ALA A 86 -2.03 -9.23 -22.22
CA ALA A 86 -1.75 -8.26 -23.28
C ALA A 86 -2.00 -6.83 -22.80
N LYS A 87 -1.27 -5.87 -23.36
CA LYS A 87 -1.41 -4.46 -23.04
C LYS A 87 -2.78 -3.94 -23.48
N LYS A 88 -3.61 -3.53 -22.51
CA LYS A 88 -4.90 -2.87 -22.76
C LYS A 88 -4.80 -1.36 -22.56
N ILE A 89 -5.12 -0.57 -23.58
CA ILE A 89 -5.28 0.89 -23.47
C ILE A 89 -6.72 1.16 -23.01
N ARG A 90 -6.90 1.81 -21.85
CA ARG A 90 -8.24 2.16 -21.32
C ARG A 90 -8.67 3.58 -21.66
N TYR A 91 -7.70 4.50 -21.70
CA TYR A 91 -7.95 5.93 -21.92
C TYR A 91 -7.27 6.36 -23.22
N GLU A 92 -7.98 6.18 -24.33
CA GLU A 92 -7.46 6.41 -25.67
C GLU A 92 -7.06 7.87 -25.89
N VAL A 93 -7.91 8.81 -25.48
CA VAL A 93 -7.62 10.26 -25.57
C VAL A 93 -6.31 10.61 -24.86
N ARG A 94 -6.05 10.04 -23.67
CA ARG A 94 -4.78 10.29 -22.94
C ARG A 94 -3.58 9.65 -23.65
N LYS A 95 -3.76 8.51 -24.32
CA LYS A 95 -2.71 7.86 -25.12
C LYS A 95 -2.32 8.72 -26.31
N LEU A 96 -3.29 9.19 -27.09
CA LEU A 96 -3.07 10.09 -28.22
C LEU A 96 -2.39 11.39 -27.78
N ASN A 97 -2.84 11.98 -26.68
CA ASN A 97 -2.20 13.19 -26.13
C ASN A 97 -0.74 12.93 -25.69
N ALA A 98 -0.45 11.75 -25.13
CA ALA A 98 0.90 11.36 -24.73
C ALA A 98 1.84 11.03 -25.90
N GLU A 99 1.29 10.67 -27.07
CA GLU A 99 2.02 10.48 -28.32
C GLU A 99 2.37 11.82 -28.98
N LYS A 100 1.44 12.78 -28.97
CA LYS A 100 1.65 14.14 -29.52
C LYS A 100 2.62 15.00 -28.70
N ARG A 101 2.85 14.68 -27.42
CA ARG A 101 3.65 15.50 -26.51
C ARG A 101 5.16 15.34 -26.80
N PRO A 102 5.95 16.44 -26.86
CA PRO A 102 7.37 16.37 -27.21
C PRO A 102 8.19 15.59 -26.18
N ARG A 103 9.12 14.76 -26.67
CA ARG A 103 10.01 13.92 -25.85
C ARG A 103 11.47 14.09 -26.23
N MET A 104 12.36 14.10 -25.23
CA MET A 104 13.81 13.96 -25.40
C MET A 104 14.29 12.77 -24.56
N LYS A 105 14.97 11.80 -25.18
CA LYS A 105 15.40 10.54 -24.52
C LYS A 105 14.25 9.85 -23.75
N GLY A 106 13.06 9.80 -24.35
CA GLY A 106 11.86 9.17 -23.77
C GLY A 106 11.10 9.99 -22.72
N ARG A 107 11.67 11.09 -22.21
CA ARG A 107 11.06 11.97 -21.19
C ARG A 107 10.30 13.12 -21.84
N PHE A 108 9.18 13.53 -21.24
CA PHE A 108 8.48 14.73 -21.68
C PHE A 108 9.28 15.99 -21.35
N VAL A 109 9.28 16.95 -22.27
CA VAL A 109 9.90 18.26 -22.08
C VAL A 109 8.85 19.36 -21.95
N LYS A 110 9.18 20.42 -21.21
CA LYS A 110 8.35 21.63 -21.14
C LYS A 110 8.62 22.45 -22.40
N ARG A 111 7.57 23.00 -23.02
CA ARG A 111 7.72 23.78 -24.26
C ARG A 111 8.69 24.96 -24.16
N SER A 112 8.90 25.50 -22.95
CA SER A 112 9.87 26.59 -22.74
C SER A 112 11.34 26.18 -22.93
N SER A 113 11.68 24.89 -22.80
CA SER A 113 13.04 24.41 -23.08
C SER A 113 13.27 24.04 -24.55
N PHE A 114 12.22 24.11 -25.37
CA PHE A 114 12.24 23.88 -26.82
C PHE A 114 11.67 25.12 -27.53
N ALA A 115 12.08 26.32 -27.09
CA ALA A 115 11.90 27.50 -27.91
C ALA A 115 13.05 27.52 -28.93
N PRO A 116 12.81 27.38 -30.25
CA PRO A 116 13.78 27.89 -31.21
C PRO A 116 13.94 29.39 -30.96
N PRO A 117 15.16 29.97 -31.00
CA PRO A 117 15.40 31.37 -30.64
C PRO A 117 14.76 32.42 -31.56
N THR A 118 13.83 32.06 -32.45
CA THR A 118 13.17 32.99 -33.38
C THR A 118 11.77 32.50 -33.76
N ALA A 119 10.76 32.85 -32.97
CA ALA A 119 9.38 32.92 -33.45
C ALA A 119 8.79 34.23 -32.96
N THR A 120 9.09 35.26 -33.77
CA THR A 120 8.37 36.52 -33.98
C THR A 120 7.12 36.71 -33.14
N ALA A 121 7.11 37.84 -32.43
CA ALA A 121 5.95 38.49 -31.85
C ALA A 121 4.71 38.36 -32.76
N PHE A 122 3.57 38.00 -32.17
CA PHE A 122 2.28 38.12 -32.81
C PHE A 122 2.06 39.58 -33.23
N PRO A 123 1.63 39.88 -34.48
CA PRO A 123 1.18 41.23 -34.80
C PRO A 123 -0.12 41.49 -34.02
N VAL A 124 -0.06 42.45 -33.11
CA VAL A 124 -1.25 43.01 -32.49
C VAL A 124 -2.03 43.73 -33.60
N LEU A 125 -3.18 43.17 -33.97
CA LEU A 125 -4.12 43.86 -34.85
C LEU A 125 -4.79 44.98 -34.03
N SER A 126 -4.28 46.20 -34.13
CA SER A 126 -4.98 47.40 -33.67
C SER A 126 -6.18 47.65 -34.58
N LYS A 127 -7.37 47.73 -33.98
CA LYS A 127 -8.60 48.22 -34.61
C LYS A 127 -8.56 49.73 -34.77
#